data_AF-Q5TNY9-F1
#
_entry.id   AF-Q5TNY9-F1
#
_cell.length_a   1.000
_cell.length_b   1.000
_cell.length_c   1.000
_cell.angle_alpha   90.00
_cell.angle_beta   90.00
_cell.angle_gamma   90.00
#
_symmetry.space_group_name_H-M   'P 1'
#
loop_
_entity.id
_entity.type
_entity.pdbx_description
1 polymer ?
#
loop_
_entity_poly.entity_id
_entity_poly.type
_entity_poly.pdbx_seq_one_letter_code
_entity_poly.pdbx_strand_id
1 'polypeptide(L)'
;VPLWLGIHLRQQQKCRIVAPNWMDIDLLEDIKETEKRISTFTKMPSPNYMVEAKLILNTAPEDVPSSDGIKTLIKDIYDVRCAKLRTTVENFIKSEGSHTVNLENVTVLELHTIQPLLPHAMDLLSRIEQTRKVVRSMNITTQSFSFGGTSGLGSSGSSRPW
;
A
#
# COMPACT_ATOMS: atom_id res chain seq x y z
N VAL A 1 13.43 5.35 -30.25
CA VAL A 1 14.44 4.32 -29.92
C VAL A 1 14.16 3.84 -28.50
N PRO A 2 14.22 2.53 -28.19
CA PRO A 2 14.05 2.05 -26.82
C PRO A 2 15.08 2.67 -25.87
N LEU A 3 14.67 2.96 -24.62
CA LEU A 3 15.51 3.65 -23.64
C LEU A 3 16.84 2.90 -23.40
N TRP A 4 16.80 1.57 -23.28
CA TRP A 4 18.00 0.76 -23.06
C TRP A 4 19.05 0.92 -24.18
N LEU A 5 18.60 1.03 -25.43
CA LEU A 5 19.49 1.21 -26.57
C LEU A 5 20.02 2.65 -26.62
N GLY A 6 19.17 3.63 -26.32
CA GLY A 6 19.58 5.04 -26.21
C GLY A 6 20.67 5.23 -25.16
N ILE A 7 20.50 4.64 -23.97
CA ILE A 7 21.48 4.65 -22.88
C ILE A 7 22.79 3.98 -23.32
N HIS A 8 22.71 2.81 -23.97
CA HIS A 8 23.90 2.11 -24.47
C HIS A 8 24.68 2.93 -25.50
N LEU A 9 24.00 3.57 -26.45
CA LEU A 9 24.63 4.43 -27.45
C LEU A 9 25.24 5.69 -26.85
N ARG A 10 24.60 6.27 -25.83
CA ARG A 10 25.12 7.45 -25.12
C ARG A 10 26.42 7.14 -24.38
N GLN A 11 26.49 5.98 -23.71
CA GLN A 11 27.73 5.52 -23.06
C GLN A 11 28.89 5.37 -24.05
N GLN A 12 28.60 5.09 -25.32
CA GLN A 12 29.58 5.04 -26.42
C GLN A 12 29.83 6.41 -27.08
N GLN A 13 29.25 7.49 -26.56
CA GLN A 13 29.35 8.86 -27.11
C GLN A 13 28.80 8.98 -28.55
N LYS A 14 27.89 8.10 -28.96
CA LYS A 14 27.33 8.05 -30.33
C LYS A 14 26.02 8.82 -30.49
N CYS A 15 25.45 9.31 -29.41
CA CYS A 15 24.21 10.09 -29.44
C CYS A 15 24.15 11.10 -28.29
N ARG A 16 23.16 12.00 -28.38
CA ARG A 16 22.74 12.90 -27.32
C ARG A 16 21.34 12.49 -26.87
N ILE A 17 21.11 12.38 -25.57
CA ILE A 17 19.77 12.10 -25.04
C ILE A 17 19.00 13.41 -24.98
N VAL A 18 17.72 13.40 -25.38
CA VAL A 18 16.84 14.55 -25.19
C VAL A 18 15.94 14.22 -24.00
N ALA A 19 15.88 15.11 -23.02
CA ALA A 19 15.03 14.95 -21.84
C ALA A 19 13.55 14.83 -22.26
N PRO A 20 12.77 13.93 -21.63
CA PRO A 20 11.32 13.87 -21.86
C PRO A 20 10.65 15.20 -21.47
N ASN A 21 9.53 15.54 -22.12
CA ASN A 21 8.82 16.80 -21.89
C ASN A 21 8.34 17.00 -20.44
N TRP A 22 8.15 15.91 -19.68
CA TRP A 22 7.73 15.96 -18.29
C TRP A 22 8.90 16.21 -17.31
N MET A 23 10.15 16.05 -17.77
CA MET A 23 11.36 16.23 -16.99
C MET A 23 11.75 17.71 -17.00
N ASP A 24 10.82 18.53 -16.51
CA ASP A 24 10.91 19.98 -16.44
C ASP A 24 10.68 20.44 -15.00
N ILE A 25 11.38 21.48 -14.57
CA ILE A 25 11.34 21.94 -13.18
C ILE A 25 9.94 22.42 -12.80
N ASP A 26 9.35 23.29 -13.63
CA ASP A 26 8.08 23.93 -13.31
C ASP A 26 6.95 22.90 -13.24
N LEU A 27 6.94 21.95 -14.18
CA LEU A 27 5.98 20.83 -14.17
C LEU A 27 6.14 19.93 -12.95
N LEU A 28 7.38 19.59 -12.57
CA LEU A 28 7.63 18.73 -11.41
C LEU A 28 7.30 19.43 -10.10
N GLU A 29 7.50 20.74 -10.01
CA GLU A 29 7.07 21.53 -8.86
C GLU A 29 5.55 21.55 -8.70
N ASP A 30 4.80 21.77 -9.78
CA ASP A 30 3.34 21.74 -9.75
C ASP A 30 2.81 20.35 -9.37
N ILE A 31 3.40 19.27 -9.90
CA ILE A 31 3.06 17.90 -9.51
C ILE A 31 3.33 17.69 -8.02
N LYS A 32 4.49 18.12 -7.51
CA LYS A 32 4.86 17.99 -6.10
C LYS A 32 3.88 18.73 -5.20
N GLU A 33 3.50 19.96 -5.56
CA GLU A 33 2.55 20.74 -4.78
C GLU A 33 1.15 20.12 -4.82
N THR A 34 0.68 19.72 -6.00
CA THR A 34 -0.62 19.07 -6.16
C THR A 34 -0.70 17.76 -5.37
N GLU A 35 0.37 16.96 -5.38
CA GLU A 35 0.45 15.72 -4.61
C GLU A 35 0.40 15.97 -3.10
N LYS A 36 0.97 17.09 -2.61
CA LYS A 36 0.88 17.47 -1.19
C LYS A 36 -0.52 17.96 -0.81
N ARG A 37 -1.22 18.65 -1.71
CA ARG A 37 -2.55 19.21 -1.45
C ARG A 37 -3.65 18.14 -1.46
N ILE A 38 -3.57 17.18 -2.38
CA ILE A 38 -4.62 16.17 -2.59
C ILE A 38 -4.37 14.96 -1.68
N SER A 39 -5.43 14.39 -1.09
CA SER A 39 -5.34 13.20 -0.23
C SER A 39 -5.12 11.90 -1.01
N THR A 40 -5.60 11.82 -2.25
CA THR A 40 -5.38 10.72 -3.18
C THR A 40 -4.06 10.87 -3.94
N PHE A 41 -3.63 9.82 -4.64
CA PHE A 41 -2.45 9.85 -5.50
C PHE A 41 -2.75 10.57 -6.81
N THR A 42 -1.90 11.51 -7.19
CA THR A 42 -1.97 12.16 -8.49
C THR A 42 -1.43 11.23 -9.58
N LYS A 43 -1.88 11.43 -10.82
CA LYS A 43 -1.41 10.68 -11.96
C LYS A 43 -0.01 11.16 -12.36
N MET A 44 0.97 10.26 -12.30
CA MET A 44 2.33 10.57 -12.74
C MET A 44 2.42 10.70 -14.27
N PRO A 45 3.34 11.54 -14.79
CA PRO A 45 3.51 11.76 -16.22
C PRO A 45 3.90 10.49 -17.00
N SER A 46 4.72 9.64 -16.39
CA SER A 46 5.05 8.30 -16.89
C SER A 46 4.78 7.27 -15.77
N PRO A 47 4.27 6.07 -16.10
CA PRO A 47 4.12 4.98 -15.13
C PRO A 47 5.45 4.55 -14.50
N ASN A 48 6.58 4.77 -15.19
CA ASN A 48 7.91 4.37 -14.76
C ASN A 48 8.86 5.57 -14.61
N TYR A 49 8.32 6.76 -14.28
CA TYR A 49 9.07 8.02 -14.23
C TYR A 49 10.38 7.91 -13.42
N MET A 50 10.38 7.19 -12.30
CA MET A 50 11.57 7.03 -11.46
C MET A 50 12.68 6.23 -12.16
N VAL A 51 12.33 5.19 -12.90
CA VAL A 51 13.29 4.37 -13.64
C VAL A 51 13.87 5.17 -14.80
N GLU A 52 13.00 5.86 -15.54
CA GLU A 52 13.40 6.74 -16.64
C GLU A 52 14.35 7.84 -16.15
N ALA A 53 13.96 8.55 -15.09
CA ALA A 53 14.77 9.59 -14.47
C ALA A 53 16.12 9.08 -14.01
N LYS A 54 16.14 7.95 -13.29
CA LYS A 54 17.39 7.37 -12.79
C LYS A 54 18.34 6.98 -13.93
N LEU A 55 17.82 6.37 -15.00
CA LEU A 55 18.65 5.97 -16.14
C LEU A 55 19.24 7.18 -16.88
N ILE A 56 18.39 8.18 -17.17
CA ILE A 56 18.78 9.38 -17.92
C ILE A 56 19.76 10.22 -17.10
N LEU A 57 19.40 10.58 -15.86
CA LEU A 57 20.18 11.49 -15.02
C LEU A 57 21.52 10.88 -14.55
N ASN A 58 21.65 9.55 -14.55
CA ASN A 58 22.93 8.89 -14.25
C ASN A 58 23.85 8.78 -15.47
N THR A 59 23.29 8.72 -16.68
CA THR A 59 24.08 8.47 -17.91
C THR A 59 24.38 9.75 -18.67
N ALA A 60 23.45 10.71 -18.67
CA ALA A 60 23.53 11.94 -19.44
C ALA A 60 23.00 13.15 -18.65
N PRO A 61 23.52 13.45 -17.45
CA PRO A 61 23.11 14.64 -16.71
C PRO A 61 23.38 15.92 -17.50
N GLU A 62 24.46 15.98 -18.27
CA GLU A 62 24.84 17.13 -19.12
C GLU A 62 23.87 17.42 -20.26
N ASP A 63 23.06 16.43 -20.65
CA ASP A 63 22.06 16.60 -21.70
C ASP A 63 20.73 17.17 -21.17
N VAL A 64 20.57 17.22 -19.84
CA VAL A 64 19.35 17.68 -19.16
C VAL A 64 19.61 19.03 -18.48
N PRO A 65 18.82 20.08 -18.77
CA PRO A 65 18.95 21.35 -18.08
C PRO A 65 18.63 21.18 -16.59
N SER A 66 19.48 21.74 -15.72
CA SER A 66 19.27 21.73 -14.26
C SER A 66 19.03 20.32 -13.67
N SER A 67 19.82 19.34 -14.14
CA SER A 67 19.71 17.92 -13.80
C SER A 67 19.63 17.64 -12.29
N ASP A 68 20.39 18.38 -11.48
CA ASP A 68 20.44 18.19 -10.02
C ASP A 68 19.16 18.66 -9.32
N GLY A 69 18.57 19.76 -9.79
CA GLY A 69 17.28 20.25 -9.31
C GLY A 69 16.18 19.26 -9.61
N ILE A 70 16.12 18.77 -10.86
CA ILE A 70 15.15 17.75 -11.29
C ILE A 70 15.32 16.45 -10.49
N LYS A 71 16.55 16.00 -10.28
CA LYS A 71 16.85 14.81 -9.46
C LYS A 71 16.31 14.94 -8.05
N THR A 72 16.47 16.11 -7.45
CA THR A 72 15.97 16.42 -6.10
C THR A 72 14.44 16.44 -6.08
N LEU A 73 13.80 17.14 -7.02
CA LEU A 73 12.34 17.20 -7.12
C LEU A 73 11.69 15.82 -7.32
N ILE A 74 12.26 14.99 -8.19
CA ILE A 74 11.77 13.62 -8.44
C ILE A 74 11.85 12.77 -7.17
N LYS A 75 12.94 12.92 -6.39
CA LYS A 75 13.10 12.25 -5.11
C LYS A 75 12.08 12.75 -4.08
N ASP A 76 11.89 14.07 -3.96
CA ASP A 76 10.92 14.66 -3.05
C ASP A 76 9.50 14.18 -3.34
N ILE A 77 9.10 14.13 -4.62
CA ILE A 77 7.79 13.60 -5.05
C ILE A 77 7.65 12.13 -4.61
N TYR A 78 8.67 11.31 -4.84
CA TYR A 78 8.65 9.90 -4.46
C TYR A 78 8.56 9.70 -2.95
N ASP A 79 9.30 10.49 -2.17
CA ASP A 79 9.30 10.41 -0.71
C ASP A 79 7.94 10.81 -0.14
N VAL A 80 7.31 11.88 -0.66
CA VAL A 80 5.93 12.29 -0.32
C VAL A 80 4.94 11.17 -0.64
N ARG A 81 5.03 10.57 -1.83
CA ARG A 81 4.13 9.50 -2.27
C ARG A 81 4.31 8.22 -1.45
N CYS A 82 5.55 7.84 -1.11
CA CYS A 82 5.82 6.72 -0.21
C CYS A 82 5.31 6.98 1.20
N ALA A 83 5.42 8.20 1.72
CA ALA A 83 4.84 8.57 3.01
C ALA A 83 3.30 8.42 2.98
N LYS A 84 2.64 8.96 1.94
CA LYS A 84 1.20 8.82 1.73
C LYS A 84 0.76 7.35 1.62
N LEU A 85 1.53 6.52 0.91
CA LEU A 85 1.28 5.08 0.80
C LEU A 85 1.35 4.38 2.16
N ARG A 86 2.33 4.71 3.00
CA ARG A 86 2.42 4.17 4.36
C ARG A 86 1.21 4.56 5.20
N THR A 87 0.78 5.82 5.17
CA THR A 87 -0.44 6.26 5.88
C THR A 87 -1.69 5.55 5.35
N THR A 88 -1.77 5.30 4.04
CA THR A 88 -2.88 4.55 3.43
C THR A 88 -2.93 3.11 3.95
N VAL A 89 -1.78 2.45 4.04
CA VAL A 89 -1.66 1.10 4.60
C VAL A 89 -1.98 1.07 6.09
N GLU A 90 -1.52 2.06 6.86
CA GLU A 90 -1.83 2.17 8.29
C GLU A 90 -3.34 2.30 8.53
N ASN A 91 -4.01 3.17 7.76
CA ASN A 91 -5.45 3.34 7.83
C ASN A 91 -6.21 2.08 7.42
N PHE A 92 -5.69 1.34 6.45
CA PHE A 92 -6.25 0.05 6.04
C PHE A 92 -6.17 -0.98 7.17
N ILE A 93 -5.03 -1.11 7.84
CA ILE A 93 -4.86 -2.07 8.96
C ILE A 93 -5.77 -1.73 10.14
N LYS A 94 -6.03 -0.44 10.41
CA LYS A 94 -6.91 0.00 11.51
C LYS A 94 -8.40 -0.11 11.19
N SER A 95 -8.78 -0.18 9.91
CA SER A 95 -10.18 -0.22 9.51
C SER A 95 -10.74 -1.63 9.67
N GLU A 96 -11.49 -1.88 10.75
CA GLU A 96 -12.11 -3.20 11.05
C GLU A 96 -13.23 -3.63 10.06
N GLY A 97 -13.45 -2.89 8.96
CA GLY A 97 -14.57 -3.12 8.02
C GLY A 97 -14.21 -3.13 6.54
N SER A 98 -13.08 -2.54 6.12
CA SER A 98 -12.73 -2.46 4.70
C SER A 98 -11.68 -3.51 4.33
N HIS A 99 -12.09 -4.55 3.61
CA HIS A 99 -11.17 -5.59 3.09
C HIS A 99 -10.47 -5.16 1.79
N THR A 100 -10.76 -3.97 1.28
CA THR A 100 -10.25 -3.46 0.01
C THR A 100 -9.63 -2.08 0.20
N VAL A 101 -8.50 -1.84 -0.48
CA VAL A 101 -7.86 -0.52 -0.60
C VAL A 101 -7.88 -0.13 -2.07
N ASN A 102 -8.36 1.08 -2.38
CA ASN A 102 -8.22 1.63 -3.72
C ASN A 102 -6.84 2.29 -3.85
N LEU A 103 -6.03 1.80 -4.80
CA LEU A 103 -4.68 2.29 -5.10
C LEU A 103 -4.60 2.79 -6.54
N GLU A 104 -5.46 3.73 -6.89
CA GLU A 104 -5.38 4.43 -8.17
C GLU A 104 -4.11 5.28 -8.26
N ASN A 105 -3.51 5.33 -9.45
CA ASN A 105 -2.34 6.15 -9.77
C ASN A 105 -1.06 5.87 -8.94
N VAL A 106 -0.96 4.73 -8.25
CA VAL A 106 0.27 4.28 -7.60
C VAL A 106 1.19 3.63 -8.63
N THR A 107 2.47 4.00 -8.64
CA THR A 107 3.43 3.42 -9.58
C THR A 107 4.00 2.09 -9.06
N VAL A 108 4.48 1.23 -9.96
CA VAL A 108 4.99 -0.11 -9.60
C VAL A 108 6.16 -0.03 -8.60
N LEU A 109 7.02 0.97 -8.75
CA LEU A 109 8.19 1.11 -7.87
C LEU A 109 7.79 1.52 -6.46
N GLU A 110 6.78 2.39 -6.32
CA GLU A 110 6.20 2.75 -5.02
C GLU A 110 5.52 1.52 -4.39
N LEU A 111 4.73 0.79 -5.17
CA LEU A 111 4.00 -0.39 -4.70
C LEU A 111 4.93 -1.48 -4.15
N HIS A 112 6.08 -1.69 -4.80
CA HIS A 112 7.09 -2.66 -4.39
C HIS A 112 7.64 -2.40 -2.98
N THR A 113 7.49 -1.19 -2.43
CA THR A 113 7.92 -0.88 -1.05
C THR A 113 7.07 -1.58 0.02
N ILE A 114 5.82 -1.93 -0.29
CA ILE A 114 4.88 -2.57 0.65
C ILE A 114 4.47 -3.98 0.24
N GLN A 115 4.49 -4.26 -1.07
CA GLN A 115 3.96 -5.49 -1.67
C GLN A 115 4.59 -6.79 -1.13
N PRO A 116 5.90 -6.88 -0.83
CA PRO A 116 6.48 -8.12 -0.33
C PRO A 116 5.94 -8.55 1.03
N LEU A 117 5.61 -7.57 1.89
CA LEU A 117 5.25 -7.82 3.28
C LEU A 117 3.74 -7.83 3.51
N LEU A 118 3.03 -6.83 2.98
CA LEU A 118 1.66 -6.53 3.36
C LEU A 118 0.67 -7.70 3.15
N PRO A 119 0.64 -8.39 1.99
CA PRO A 119 -0.30 -9.50 1.77
C PRO A 119 -0.10 -10.65 2.76
N HIS A 120 1.16 -10.97 3.08
CA HIS A 120 1.50 -12.02 4.03
C HIS A 120 1.05 -11.66 5.45
N ALA A 121 1.31 -10.42 5.87
CA ALA A 121 0.87 -9.94 7.18
C ALA A 121 -0.67 -9.94 7.29
N MET A 122 -1.36 -9.53 6.22
CA MET A 122 -2.83 -9.52 6.19
C MET A 122 -3.44 -10.92 6.23
N ASP A 123 -2.89 -11.90 5.50
CA ASP A 123 -3.36 -13.30 5.59
C ASP A 123 -3.25 -13.83 7.03
N LEU A 124 -2.14 -13.55 7.72
CA LEU A 124 -1.96 -13.93 9.12
C LEU A 124 -2.97 -13.25 10.05
N LEU A 125 -3.18 -11.93 9.90
CA LEU A 125 -4.17 -11.19 10.70
C LEU A 125 -5.59 -11.74 10.46
N SER A 126 -5.97 -11.97 9.20
CA SER A 126 -7.28 -12.53 8.84
C SER A 126 -7.50 -13.93 9.43
N ARG A 127 -6.48 -14.81 9.41
CA ARG A 127 -6.55 -16.13 10.06
C ARG A 127 -6.73 -16.05 11.57
N ILE A 128 -6.02 -15.12 12.22
CA ILE A 128 -6.16 -14.89 13.67
C ILE A 128 -7.58 -14.40 14.01
N GLU A 129 -8.13 -13.48 13.22
CA GLU A 129 -9.48 -12.97 13.41
C GLU A 129 -10.55 -14.04 13.21
N GLN A 130 -10.42 -14.88 12.18
CA GLN A 130 -11.32 -16.01 11.95
C GLN A 130 -11.28 -16.99 13.12
N THR A 131 -10.09 -17.35 13.60
CA THR A 131 -9.93 -18.22 14.77
C THR A 131 -10.57 -17.59 16.02
N ARG A 132 -10.37 -16.29 16.24
CA ARG A 132 -10.98 -15.54 17.35
C ARG A 132 -12.52 -15.56 17.28
N LYS A 133 -13.10 -15.41 16.09
CA LYS A 133 -14.55 -15.49 15.87
C LYS A 133 -15.10 -16.89 16.19
N VAL A 134 -14.41 -17.95 15.77
CA VAL A 134 -14.78 -19.35 16.07
C VAL A 134 -14.77 -19.61 17.58
N VAL A 135 -13.69 -19.23 18.28
CA VAL A 135 -13.58 -19.41 19.74
C VAL A 135 -14.65 -18.63 20.50
N ARG A 136 -14.93 -17.38 20.10
CA ARG A 136 -16.05 -16.60 20.70
C ARG A 136 -17.39 -17.27 20.48
N SER A 137 -17.64 -17.82 19.28
CA SER A 137 -18.90 -18.52 19.00
C SER A 137 -19.06 -19.79 19.85
N MET A 138 -18.00 -20.58 20.02
CA MET A 138 -18.03 -21.78 20.87
C MET A 138 -18.36 -21.46 22.34
N ASN A 139 -17.78 -20.40 22.90
CA ASN A 139 -18.08 -20.00 24.29
C ASN A 139 -19.55 -19.59 24.49
N ILE A 140 -20.21 -19.06 23.47
CA ILE A 140 -21.65 -18.71 23.52
C ILE A 140 -22.51 -19.97 23.47
N THR A 141 -22.13 -20.98 22.68
CA THR A 141 -22.87 -22.24 22.59
C THR A 141 -22.75 -23.07 23.88
N THR A 142 -21.59 -23.07 24.55
CA THR A 142 -21.41 -23.81 25.82
C THR A 142 -22.22 -23.21 26.98
N GLN A 143 -22.51 -21.90 26.97
CA GLN A 143 -23.36 -21.28 28.00
C GLN A 143 -24.87 -21.56 27.79
N SER A 144 -25.30 -21.87 26.56
CA SER A 144 -26.71 -22.16 26.27
C SER A 144 -27.13 -23.60 26.61
N PHE A 145 -26.19 -24.52 26.81
CA PHE A 145 -26.48 -25.87 27.32
C PHE A 145 -26.61 -25.95 28.85
N SER A 146 -26.34 -24.86 29.58
CA SER A 146 -26.36 -24.84 31.05
C SER A 146 -27.65 -24.27 31.67
N PHE A 147 -28.68 -23.96 30.87
CA PHE A 147 -29.97 -23.49 31.37
C PHE A 147 -31.10 -24.43 30.93
N GLY A 148 -31.15 -25.60 31.55
CA GLY A 148 -32.16 -26.63 31.31
C GLY A 148 -32.16 -27.72 32.38
N GLY A 149 -31.98 -27.34 33.65
CA GLY A 149 -32.04 -28.22 34.81
C GLY A 149 -32.93 -27.59 35.88
N THR A 150 -34.24 -27.68 35.70
CA THR A 150 -35.23 -27.19 36.65
C THR A 150 -35.26 -28.03 37.93
N SER A 151 -35.24 -27.29 39.05
CA SER A 151 -36.06 -27.44 40.25
C SER A 151 -35.82 -28.57 41.25
N GLY A 152 -35.51 -28.17 42.49
CA GLY A 152 -36.26 -28.63 43.66
C GLY A 152 -35.59 -29.68 44.55
N LEU A 153 -34.74 -29.24 45.49
CA LEU A 153 -34.49 -30.00 46.72
C LEU A 153 -35.70 -29.82 47.66
N GLY A 154 -36.59 -30.81 47.68
CA GLY A 154 -37.61 -30.99 48.71
C GLY A 154 -37.43 -32.35 49.36
N SER A 155 -37.16 -32.38 50.65
CA SER A 155 -36.98 -33.61 51.41
C SER A 155 -38.33 -34.24 51.83
N SER A 156 -38.36 -35.57 51.74
CA SER A 156 -39.17 -36.54 52.50
C SER A 156 -40.71 -36.51 52.38
N GLY A 157 -41.27 -37.62 51.92
CA GLY A 157 -42.69 -37.93 52.06
C GLY A 157 -43.11 -39.15 51.23
N SER A 158 -43.40 -40.24 51.91
CA SER A 158 -43.77 -41.58 51.46
C SER A 158 -45.03 -41.72 50.59
N SER A 159 -45.03 -42.82 49.80
CA SER A 159 -46.15 -43.70 49.42
C SER A 159 -46.79 -43.57 48.01
N ARG A 160 -46.57 -44.66 47.25
CA ARG A 160 -47.29 -45.20 46.08
C ARG A 160 -48.73 -45.67 46.45
N PRO A 161 -49.48 -46.33 45.56
CA PRO A 161 -49.82 -46.02 44.15
C PRO A 161 -51.35 -46.16 43.88
N TRP A 162 -51.89 -45.49 42.86
CA TRP A 162 -52.94 -46.00 41.94
C TRP A 162 -52.83 -45.20 40.64
#